data_AF-A0A6G1VNV9-F1
#
_entry.id   AF-A0A6G1VNV9-F1
#
_cell.length_a   1.000
_cell.length_b   1.000
_cell.length_c   1.000
_cell.angle_alpha   90.00
_cell.angle_beta   90.00
_cell.angle_gamma   90.00
#
_symmetry.space_group_name_H-M   'P 1'
#
loop_
_entity.id
_entity.type
_entity.pdbx_description
1 polymer ?
#
loop_
_entity_poly.entity_id
_entity_poly.type
_entity_poly.pdbx_seq_one_letter_code
_entity_poly.pdbx_strand_id
1 'polypeptide(L)'
;MKKIMLSLMMALVSVCASAQVYIGGTAGISSNKIGDSDSKTAYKLIPEIGYQFNNKWDAGIEVGIQKGEVCKISPVGNATIFTIAPYVRYAAVESKVVDLFFEGTIGYSSVSKGGDDFYEVGIKPGLAVKLTKHVEFISKIGFLGYKGKSPEEGKSSSTFGVDVDASNISFGAIYKF
;
A
#
# COMPACT_ATOMS: atom_id res chain seq x y z
N MET A 1 20.64 11.82 3.66
CA MET A 1 19.97 10.51 3.46
C MET A 1 20.21 9.53 4.61
N LYS A 2 21.46 9.14 4.95
CA LYS A 2 21.73 8.15 6.03
C LYS A 2 21.20 8.55 7.42
N LYS A 3 21.28 9.83 7.79
CA LYS A 3 20.81 10.34 9.10
C LYS A 3 19.28 10.33 9.23
N ILE A 4 18.56 10.61 8.14
CA ILE A 4 17.08 10.57 8.09
C ILE A 4 16.60 9.13 8.17
N MET A 5 17.29 8.20 7.49
CA MET A 5 16.98 6.77 7.57
C MET A 5 17.22 6.21 8.97
N LEU A 6 18.30 6.64 9.65
CA LEU A 6 18.61 6.24 11.02
C LEU A 6 17.61 6.82 12.03
N SER A 7 17.19 8.09 11.87
CA SER A 7 16.15 8.67 12.72
C SER A 7 14.79 8.02 12.49
N LEU A 8 14.46 7.65 11.25
CA LEU A 8 13.26 6.88 10.94
C LEU A 8 13.33 5.51 11.61
N MET A 9 14.46 4.80 11.50
CA MET A 9 14.69 3.52 12.17
C MET A 9 14.59 3.63 13.70
N MET A 10 15.16 4.68 14.32
CA MET A 10 15.06 4.89 15.77
C MET A 10 13.63 5.22 16.21
N ALA A 11 12.88 5.98 15.41
CA ALA A 11 11.46 6.23 15.66
C ALA A 11 10.63 4.94 15.52
N LEU A 12 10.94 4.09 14.53
CA LEU A 12 10.30 2.78 14.40
C LEU A 12 10.57 1.90 15.64
N VAL A 13 11.82 1.87 16.13
CA VAL A 13 12.20 1.08 17.31
C VAL A 13 11.56 1.57 18.60
N SER A 14 11.43 2.88 18.81
CA SER A 14 10.77 3.42 20.02
C SER A 14 9.27 3.20 20.04
N VAL A 15 8.64 3.16 18.86
CA VAL A 15 7.21 2.91 18.68
C VAL A 15 6.89 1.44 18.94
N CYS A 16 7.73 0.48 18.48
CA CYS A 16 7.55 -0.96 18.72
C CYS A 16 7.53 -1.42 20.21
N ALA A 17 7.84 -0.55 21.18
CA ALA A 17 7.72 -0.88 22.60
C ALA A 17 6.27 -0.81 23.14
N SER A 18 5.33 -0.26 22.36
CA SER A 18 3.91 -0.21 22.71
C SER A 18 3.15 -1.39 22.11
N ALA A 19 2.37 -2.11 22.94
CA ALA A 19 1.51 -3.24 22.55
C ALA A 19 0.35 -2.87 21.60
N GLN A 20 0.32 -1.63 21.12
CA GLN A 20 -0.66 -1.12 20.16
C GLN A 20 -0.04 -0.92 18.78
N VAL A 21 1.27 -1.15 18.63
CA VAL A 21 1.97 -1.00 17.36
C VAL A 21 1.91 -2.28 16.57
N TYR A 22 1.87 -2.14 15.26
CA TYR A 22 2.01 -3.25 14.35
C TYR A 22 2.85 -2.88 13.14
N ILE A 23 3.49 -3.89 12.57
CA ILE A 23 4.21 -3.80 11.32
C ILE A 23 3.69 -4.85 10.36
N GLY A 24 3.78 -4.60 9.07
CA GLY A 24 3.30 -5.54 8.09
C GLY A 24 3.43 -4.98 6.70
N GLY A 25 2.50 -5.37 5.85
CA GLY A 25 2.36 -4.81 4.52
C GLY A 25 1.83 -5.81 3.54
N THR A 26 1.67 -5.35 2.29
CA THR A 26 1.26 -6.18 1.17
C THR A 26 2.38 -6.36 0.16
N ALA A 27 2.35 -7.48 -0.55
CA ALA A 27 3.34 -7.81 -1.57
C ALA A 27 2.69 -8.49 -2.77
N GLY A 28 3.27 -8.29 -3.95
CA GLY A 28 2.87 -8.94 -5.18
C GLY A 28 4.05 -9.08 -6.14
N ILE A 29 4.06 -10.18 -6.88
CA ILE A 29 5.08 -10.50 -7.89
C ILE A 29 4.42 -11.20 -9.08
N SER A 30 4.83 -10.86 -10.30
CA SER A 30 4.43 -11.59 -11.50
C SER A 30 5.55 -11.62 -12.53
N SER A 31 5.48 -12.60 -13.43
CA SER A 31 6.36 -12.69 -14.59
C SER A 31 5.54 -12.37 -15.84
N ASN A 32 5.90 -11.29 -16.53
CA ASN A 32 5.18 -10.79 -17.69
C ASN A 32 6.03 -11.08 -18.94
N LYS A 33 5.48 -11.88 -19.86
CA LYS A 33 6.06 -12.16 -21.17
C LYS A 33 5.21 -11.53 -22.27
N ILE A 34 5.83 -10.77 -23.16
CA ILE A 34 5.15 -10.07 -24.27
C ILE A 34 5.75 -10.54 -25.59
N GLY A 35 4.95 -11.26 -26.40
CA GLY A 35 5.39 -11.84 -27.67
C GLY A 35 6.64 -12.72 -27.50
N ASP A 36 7.61 -12.51 -28.39
CA ASP A 36 8.89 -13.25 -28.39
C ASP A 36 9.96 -12.64 -27.46
N SER A 37 9.61 -11.63 -26.67
CA SER A 37 10.55 -11.04 -25.71
C SER A 37 10.79 -11.96 -24.49
N ASP A 38 11.93 -11.75 -23.83
CA ASP A 38 12.20 -12.38 -22.54
C ASP A 38 11.18 -11.95 -21.48
N SER A 39 10.87 -12.88 -20.58
CA SER A 39 10.00 -12.62 -19.43
C SER A 39 10.63 -11.58 -18.50
N LYS A 40 9.85 -10.60 -18.07
CA LYS A 40 10.28 -9.58 -17.11
C LYS A 40 9.45 -9.66 -15.83
N THR A 41 10.12 -9.51 -14.69
CA THR A 41 9.48 -9.54 -13.37
C THR A 41 8.86 -8.18 -13.03
N ALA A 42 7.56 -8.16 -12.78
CA ALA A 42 6.86 -7.06 -12.14
C ALA A 42 6.72 -7.36 -10.63
N TYR A 43 6.80 -6.32 -9.80
CA TYR A 43 6.65 -6.46 -8.36
C TYR A 43 6.02 -5.22 -7.73
N LYS A 44 5.40 -5.40 -6.57
CA LYS A 44 4.83 -4.36 -5.72
C LYS A 44 5.04 -4.77 -4.27
N LEU A 45 5.76 -3.96 -3.49
CA LEU A 45 6.00 -4.18 -2.07
C LEU A 45 5.56 -2.92 -1.32
N ILE A 46 4.61 -3.07 -0.40
CA ILE A 46 4.06 -1.97 0.40
C ILE A 46 4.13 -2.36 1.88
N PRO A 47 5.29 -2.22 2.53
CA PRO A 47 5.37 -2.26 3.98
C PRO A 47 4.49 -1.18 4.62
N GLU A 48 3.92 -1.51 5.78
CA GLU A 48 3.16 -0.60 6.63
C GLU A 48 3.60 -0.70 8.09
N ILE A 49 3.58 0.42 8.78
CA ILE A 49 3.61 0.50 10.25
C ILE A 49 2.40 1.28 10.70
N GLY A 50 1.74 0.81 11.76
CA GLY A 50 0.59 1.50 12.34
C GLY A 50 0.50 1.36 13.85
N TYR A 51 -0.43 2.13 14.41
CA TYR A 51 -0.72 2.22 15.83
C TYR A 51 -2.24 2.13 16.03
N GLN A 52 -2.65 1.18 16.87
CA GLN A 52 -4.03 0.91 17.22
C GLN A 52 -4.45 1.78 18.41
N PHE A 53 -5.26 2.80 18.16
CA PHE A 53 -5.78 3.68 19.21
C PHE A 53 -6.78 2.95 20.12
N ASN A 54 -7.62 2.13 19.50
CA ASN A 54 -8.63 1.30 20.15
C ASN A 54 -9.02 0.13 19.23
N ASN A 55 -10.00 -0.67 19.65
CA ASN A 55 -10.42 -1.85 18.90
C ASN A 55 -10.90 -1.53 17.46
N LYS A 56 -11.42 -0.32 17.20
CA LYS A 56 -11.97 0.08 15.90
C LYS A 56 -11.07 0.94 15.04
N TRP A 57 -10.17 1.71 15.65
CA TRP A 57 -9.41 2.73 14.95
C TRP A 57 -7.92 2.48 15.10
N ASP A 58 -7.24 2.49 13.95
CA ASP A 58 -5.79 2.58 13.87
C ASP A 58 -5.39 3.65 12.85
N ALA A 59 -4.15 4.12 12.95
CA ALA A 59 -3.54 4.93 11.90
C ALA A 59 -2.13 4.45 11.66
N GLY A 60 -1.67 4.65 10.44
CA GLY A 60 -0.36 4.21 10.03
C GLY A 60 0.13 4.90 8.78
N ILE A 61 1.22 4.37 8.27
CA ILE A 61 1.84 4.82 7.05
C ILE A 61 2.27 3.62 6.22
N GLU A 62 1.94 3.67 4.94
CA GLU A 62 2.43 2.75 3.92
C GLU A 62 3.60 3.38 3.16
N VAL A 63 4.64 2.60 2.90
CA VAL A 63 5.76 3.00 2.04
C VAL A 63 5.91 1.98 0.93
N GLY A 64 5.57 2.33 -0.30
CA GLY A 64 5.51 1.41 -1.43
C GLY A 64 6.70 1.53 -2.39
N ILE A 65 7.14 0.39 -2.93
CA ILE A 65 7.99 0.31 -4.13
C ILE A 65 7.33 -0.61 -5.15
N GLN A 66 7.20 -0.15 -6.39
CA GLN A 66 6.56 -0.91 -7.46
C GLN A 66 7.36 -0.80 -8.77
N LYS A 67 7.42 -1.90 -9.52
CA LYS A 67 7.94 -1.96 -10.89
C LYS A 67 6.99 -2.76 -11.77
N GLY A 68 6.49 -2.13 -12.84
CA GLY A 68 5.48 -2.72 -13.72
C GLY A 68 4.11 -2.85 -13.05
N GLU A 69 3.19 -3.53 -13.74
CA GLU A 69 1.91 -3.93 -13.17
C GLU A 69 1.92 -5.43 -12.87
N VAL A 70 1.63 -5.77 -11.62
CA VAL A 70 1.55 -7.16 -11.15
C VAL A 70 0.26 -7.78 -11.66
N CYS A 71 0.34 -9.02 -12.16
CA CYS A 71 -0.81 -9.78 -12.67
C CYS A 71 -1.59 -9.12 -13.81
N LYS A 72 -0.95 -8.22 -14.57
CA LYS A 72 -1.51 -7.66 -15.82
C LYS A 72 -0.56 -7.92 -16.98
N ILE A 73 -1.14 -8.21 -18.15
CA ILE A 73 -0.38 -8.39 -19.39
C ILE A 73 0.06 -6.99 -19.87
N SER A 74 1.20 -6.53 -19.38
CA SER A 74 1.77 -5.23 -19.75
C SER A 74 3.31 -5.26 -19.79
N PRO A 75 3.94 -4.42 -20.64
CA PRO A 75 5.40 -4.30 -20.68
C PRO A 75 5.96 -3.82 -19.34
N VAL A 76 6.99 -4.51 -18.84
CA VAL A 76 7.69 -4.09 -17.62
C VAL A 76 8.82 -3.13 -18.01
N GLY A 77 8.60 -1.85 -17.72
CA GLY A 77 9.58 -0.79 -17.90
C GLY A 77 10.73 -0.83 -16.87
N ASN A 78 11.69 0.09 -17.04
CA ASN A 78 12.83 0.25 -16.13
C ASN A 78 12.60 1.33 -15.06
N ALA A 79 11.44 1.98 -15.05
CA ALA A 79 11.05 2.93 -14.02
C ALA A 79 10.54 2.20 -12.78
N THR A 80 10.72 2.84 -11.63
CA THR A 80 10.26 2.36 -10.32
C THR A 80 9.39 3.44 -9.72
N ILE A 81 8.23 3.04 -9.19
CA ILE A 81 7.30 3.92 -8.51
C ILE A 81 7.59 3.82 -7.01
N PHE A 82 7.85 4.95 -6.37
CA PHE A 82 7.93 5.06 -4.91
C PHE A 82 6.64 5.67 -4.41
N THR A 83 6.05 5.14 -3.34
CA THR A 83 4.79 5.62 -2.76
C THR A 83 4.96 5.86 -1.27
N ILE A 84 4.32 6.91 -0.77
CA ILE A 84 4.14 7.16 0.66
C ILE A 84 2.67 7.51 0.88
N ALA A 85 2.01 6.78 1.77
CA ALA A 85 0.58 6.93 1.99
C ALA A 85 0.23 6.77 3.47
N PRO A 86 0.17 7.88 4.24
CA PRO A 86 -0.52 7.86 5.53
C PRO A 86 -1.96 7.40 5.37
N TYR A 87 -2.45 6.71 6.40
CA TYR A 87 -3.84 6.25 6.46
C TYR A 87 -4.39 6.26 7.88
N VAL A 88 -5.72 6.25 7.94
CA VAL A 88 -6.51 5.92 9.13
C VAL A 88 -7.42 4.76 8.75
N ARG A 89 -7.41 3.68 9.53
CA ARG A 89 -8.26 2.51 9.32
C ARG A 89 -9.39 2.48 10.34
N TYR A 90 -10.58 2.15 9.84
CA TYR A 90 -11.75 1.88 10.64
C TYR A 90 -12.20 0.43 10.45
N ALA A 91 -12.21 -0.36 11.53
CA ALA A 91 -12.81 -1.68 11.54
C ALA A 91 -14.33 -1.55 11.67
N ALA A 92 -15.04 -1.74 10.56
CA ALA A 92 -16.49 -1.64 10.49
C ALA A 92 -17.18 -2.88 11.08
N VAL A 93 -16.59 -4.04 10.88
CA VAL A 93 -17.03 -5.31 11.46
C VAL A 93 -15.84 -5.94 12.16
N GLU A 94 -15.99 -6.20 13.44
CA GLU A 94 -15.00 -6.91 14.24
C GLU A 94 -15.56 -8.27 14.65
N SER A 95 -14.82 -9.34 14.37
CA SER A 95 -15.15 -10.66 14.87
C SER A 95 -13.94 -11.35 15.47
N LYS A 96 -14.13 -12.59 15.96
CA LYS A 96 -13.04 -13.39 16.50
C LYS A 96 -12.03 -13.84 15.43
N VAL A 97 -12.45 -13.91 14.16
CA VAL A 97 -11.65 -14.50 13.07
C VAL A 97 -11.42 -13.52 11.92
N VAL A 98 -12.42 -12.70 11.60
CA VAL A 98 -12.39 -11.80 10.43
C VAL A 98 -12.80 -10.39 10.83
N ASP A 99 -12.03 -9.41 10.42
CA ASP A 99 -12.39 -8.00 10.51
C ASP A 99 -12.52 -7.41 9.11
N LEU A 100 -13.61 -6.67 8.89
CA LEU A 100 -13.79 -5.86 7.68
C LEU A 100 -13.43 -4.43 8.02
N PHE A 101 -12.51 -3.85 7.24
CA PHE A 101 -12.01 -2.51 7.49
C PHE A 101 -12.09 -1.61 6.26
N PHE A 102 -12.06 -0.30 6.52
CA PHE A 102 -11.93 0.75 5.52
C PHE A 102 -10.76 1.66 5.88
N GLU A 103 -9.84 1.86 4.95
CA GLU A 103 -8.70 2.76 5.12
C GLU A 103 -8.93 4.07 4.38
N GLY A 104 -9.08 5.17 5.11
CA GLY A 104 -8.96 6.50 4.53
C GLY A 104 -7.49 6.86 4.35
N THR A 105 -7.06 7.23 3.14
CA THR A 105 -5.66 7.46 2.81
C THR A 105 -5.46 8.74 2.01
N ILE A 106 -4.27 9.34 2.17
CA ILE A 106 -3.74 10.42 1.33
C ILE A 106 -2.36 9.94 0.85
N GLY A 107 -2.25 9.55 -0.42
CA GLY A 107 -1.03 8.99 -0.99
C GLY A 107 -0.33 9.95 -1.94
N TYR A 108 1.00 9.88 -1.96
CA TYR A 108 1.85 10.45 -2.99
C TYR A 108 2.73 9.37 -3.59
N SER A 109 2.84 9.33 -4.91
CA SER A 109 3.72 8.44 -5.63
C SER A 109 4.55 9.19 -6.66
N SER A 110 5.84 8.87 -6.75
CA SER A 110 6.75 9.45 -7.74
C SER A 110 7.40 8.37 -8.58
N VAL A 111 7.53 8.61 -9.88
CA VAL A 111 8.12 7.67 -10.83
C VAL A 111 9.56 8.05 -11.12
N SER A 112 10.48 7.11 -10.89
CA SER A 112 11.89 7.34 -11.17
C SER A 112 12.17 7.54 -12.67
N LYS A 113 13.28 8.23 -12.97
CA LYS A 113 13.74 8.58 -14.33
C LYS A 113 12.88 9.63 -15.06
N GLY A 114 12.46 10.67 -14.34
CA GLY A 114 11.70 11.77 -14.93
C GLY A 114 10.28 11.36 -15.31
N GLY A 115 9.64 10.57 -14.45
CA GLY A 115 8.27 10.15 -14.66
C GLY A 115 7.29 11.01 -13.88
N ASP A 116 6.01 10.82 -14.17
CA ASP A 116 4.95 11.62 -13.57
C ASP A 116 4.82 11.39 -12.05
N ASP A 117 4.34 12.42 -11.36
CA ASP A 117 3.93 12.33 -9.96
C ASP A 117 2.42 12.04 -9.87
N PHE A 118 2.04 11.25 -8.88
CA PHE A 118 0.66 10.86 -8.63
C PHE A 118 0.27 11.17 -7.19
N TYR A 119 -0.99 11.54 -7.01
CA TYR A 119 -1.57 11.81 -5.70
C TYR A 119 -2.90 11.06 -5.61
N GLU A 120 -3.21 10.50 -4.45
CA GLU A 120 -4.50 9.87 -4.20
C GLU A 120 -5.08 10.34 -2.87
N VAL A 121 -6.40 10.54 -2.83
CA VAL A 121 -7.15 10.73 -1.59
C VAL A 121 -8.41 9.90 -1.69
N GLY A 122 -8.61 8.98 -0.77
CA GLY A 122 -9.75 8.08 -0.87
C GLY A 122 -9.81 7.02 0.21
N ILE A 123 -10.66 6.03 -0.05
CA ILE A 123 -10.97 4.93 0.85
C ILE A 123 -10.59 3.61 0.16
N LYS A 124 -9.86 2.75 0.85
CA LYS A 124 -9.53 1.38 0.43
C LYS A 124 -10.24 0.40 1.37
N PRO A 125 -11.24 -0.37 0.89
CA PRO A 125 -11.81 -1.44 1.69
C PRO A 125 -10.85 -2.62 1.77
N GLY A 126 -10.88 -3.32 2.89
CA GLY A 126 -10.06 -4.50 3.11
C GLY A 126 -10.63 -5.43 4.16
N LEU A 127 -9.98 -6.59 4.25
CA LEU A 127 -10.36 -7.69 5.12
C LEU A 127 -9.11 -8.21 5.82
N ALA A 128 -9.18 -8.33 7.14
CA ALA A 128 -8.15 -8.94 7.98
C ALA A 128 -8.65 -10.29 8.52
N VAL A 129 -7.84 -11.33 8.41
CA VAL A 129 -8.08 -12.65 9.00
C VAL A 129 -7.10 -12.85 10.15
N LYS A 130 -7.62 -12.95 11.37
CA LYS A 130 -6.85 -13.18 12.59
C LYS A 130 -6.39 -14.63 12.62
N LEU A 131 -5.11 -14.86 12.31
CA LEU A 131 -4.49 -16.19 12.38
C LEU A 131 -4.07 -16.52 13.81
N THR A 132 -3.52 -15.53 14.52
CA THR A 132 -3.15 -15.63 15.94
C THR A 132 -3.44 -14.29 16.64
N LYS A 133 -3.07 -14.16 17.92
CA LYS A 133 -3.14 -12.88 18.65
C LYS A 133 -2.21 -11.81 18.08
N HIS A 134 -1.13 -12.21 17.42
CA HIS A 134 -0.12 -11.29 16.90
C HIS A 134 -0.15 -11.23 15.36
N VAL A 135 -0.62 -12.28 14.68
CA VAL A 135 -0.53 -12.39 13.22
C VAL A 135 -1.90 -12.30 12.57
N GLU A 136 -2.04 -11.36 11.66
CA GLU A 136 -3.23 -11.18 10.83
C GLU A 136 -2.83 -11.24 9.36
N PHE A 137 -3.61 -11.95 8.56
CA PHE A 137 -3.52 -11.87 7.10
C PHE A 137 -4.41 -10.74 6.63
N ILE A 138 -3.89 -9.85 5.79
CA ILE A 138 -4.66 -8.72 5.25
C ILE A 138 -4.84 -8.84 3.75
N SER A 139 -6.00 -8.40 3.29
CA SER A 139 -6.26 -8.12 1.89
C SER A 139 -6.91 -6.77 1.72
N LYS A 140 -6.53 -6.05 0.67
CA LYS A 140 -7.10 -4.75 0.29
C LYS A 140 -7.57 -4.84 -1.15
N ILE A 141 -8.80 -4.40 -1.42
CA ILE A 141 -9.42 -4.52 -2.75
C ILE A 141 -10.04 -3.20 -3.17
N GLY A 142 -9.66 -2.72 -4.35
CA GLY A 142 -10.24 -1.52 -4.93
C GLY A 142 -9.89 -0.21 -4.23
N PHE A 143 -10.54 0.85 -4.67
CA PHE A 143 -10.33 2.22 -4.24
C PHE A 143 -11.56 3.07 -4.55
N LEU A 144 -12.00 3.91 -3.62
CA LEU A 144 -12.99 4.96 -3.85
C LEU A 144 -12.38 6.30 -3.52
N GLY A 145 -12.29 7.20 -4.50
CA GLY A 145 -11.80 8.53 -4.23
C GLY A 145 -11.23 9.22 -5.46
N TYR A 146 -10.35 10.17 -5.19
CA TYR A 146 -9.70 11.01 -6.18
C TYR A 146 -8.28 10.55 -6.44
N LYS A 147 -7.88 10.53 -7.71
CA LYS A 147 -6.49 10.36 -8.14
C LYS A 147 -6.11 11.49 -9.07
N GLY A 148 -4.99 12.14 -8.78
CA GLY A 148 -4.38 13.18 -9.60
C GLY A 148 -3.08 12.68 -10.22
N LYS A 149 -2.77 13.19 -11.41
CA LYS A 149 -1.51 12.98 -12.12
C LYS A 149 -0.94 14.34 -12.49
N SER A 150 0.28 14.60 -12.04
CA SER A 150 1.07 15.79 -12.36
C SER A 150 2.25 15.37 -13.24
N PRO A 151 2.18 15.60 -14.56
CA PRO A 151 3.27 15.27 -15.45
C PRO A 151 4.43 16.27 -15.33
N GLU A 152 5.65 15.86 -15.67
CA GLU A 152 6.82 16.76 -15.72
C GLU A 152 6.64 17.87 -16.77
N GLU A 153 6.00 17.54 -17.89
CA GLU A 153 5.62 18.50 -18.94
C GLU A 153 4.14 18.36 -19.30
N GLY A 154 3.38 19.45 -19.24
CA GLY A 154 1.99 19.51 -19.66
C GLY A 154 0.99 19.89 -18.56
N LYS A 155 -0.31 19.65 -18.83
CA LYS A 155 -1.40 19.95 -17.89
C LYS A 155 -1.65 18.76 -16.97
N SER A 156 -1.90 19.05 -15.68
CA SER A 156 -2.33 18.03 -14.73
C SER A 156 -3.68 17.43 -15.13
N SER A 157 -3.86 16.16 -14.78
CA SER A 157 -5.10 15.43 -15.03
C SER A 157 -5.58 14.77 -13.74
N SER A 158 -6.88 14.54 -13.63
CA SER A 158 -7.45 13.94 -12.44
C SER A 158 -8.72 13.16 -12.71
N THR A 159 -8.98 12.19 -11.86
CA THR A 159 -10.19 11.38 -11.89
C THR A 159 -10.75 11.20 -10.48
N PHE A 160 -12.07 11.12 -10.38
CA PHE A 160 -12.78 10.70 -9.18
C PHE A 160 -13.68 9.52 -9.55
N GLY A 161 -13.67 8.48 -8.73
CA GLY A 161 -14.53 7.34 -8.98
C GLY A 161 -14.36 6.21 -7.99
N VAL A 162 -15.11 5.15 -8.25
CA VAL A 162 -15.01 3.86 -7.58
C VAL A 162 -14.32 2.91 -8.55
N ASP A 163 -13.20 2.34 -8.13
CA ASP A 163 -12.45 1.31 -8.84
C ASP A 163 -12.50 0.03 -7.98
N VAL A 164 -13.38 -0.90 -8.35
CA VAL A 164 -13.44 -2.22 -7.72
C VAL A 164 -13.07 -3.24 -8.79
N ASP A 165 -11.77 -3.48 -8.90
CA ASP A 165 -11.20 -4.44 -9.84
C ASP A 165 -10.60 -5.62 -9.06
N ALA A 166 -11.20 -6.80 -9.26
CA ALA A 166 -10.73 -8.05 -8.65
C ALA A 166 -9.33 -8.48 -9.13
N SER A 167 -8.82 -7.90 -10.23
CA SER A 167 -7.44 -8.11 -10.68
C SER A 167 -6.41 -7.31 -9.86
N ASN A 168 -6.86 -6.38 -9.02
CA ASN A 168 -6.01 -5.48 -8.22
C ASN A 168 -6.19 -5.71 -6.71
N ILE A 169 -6.23 -6.98 -6.29
CA ILE A 169 -6.25 -7.37 -4.88
C ILE A 169 -4.82 -7.43 -4.34
N SER A 170 -4.57 -6.74 -3.23
CA SER A 170 -3.28 -6.80 -2.53
C SER A 170 -3.41 -7.74 -1.34
N PHE A 171 -2.43 -8.63 -1.17
CA PHE A 171 -2.37 -9.59 -0.05
C PHE A 171 -1.14 -9.34 0.80
N GLY A 172 -1.26 -9.59 2.10
CA GLY A 172 -0.23 -9.24 3.05
C GLY A 172 -0.42 -9.87 4.42
N ALA A 173 0.46 -9.50 5.33
CA ALA A 173 0.37 -9.89 6.72
C ALA A 173 0.75 -8.73 7.63
N ILE A 174 0.17 -8.72 8.82
CA ILE A 174 0.45 -7.81 9.92
C ILE A 174 0.92 -8.62 11.12
N TYR A 175 1.94 -8.11 11.80
CA TYR A 175 2.40 -8.53 13.12
C TYR A 175 2.13 -7.42 14.13
N LYS A 176 1.29 -7.69 15.14
CA LYS A 176 0.98 -6.83 16.28
C LYS A 176 1.89 -7.19 17.44
N PHE A 177 2.46 -6.19 18.11
CA PHE A 177 3.39 -6.36 19.24
C PHE A 177 2.67 -6.53 20.59
#